data_AF-A0A2H0T6W3-F1
#
_entry.id   AF-A0A2H0T6W3-F1
#
_cell.length_a   1.000
_cell.length_b   1.000
_cell.length_c   1.000
_cell.angle_alpha   90.00
_cell.angle_beta   90.00
_cell.angle_gamma   90.00
#
_symmetry.space_group_name_H-M   'P 1'
#
loop_
_entity.id
_entity.type
_entity.pdbx_description
1 polymer ?
#
loop_
_entity_poly.entity_id
_entity_poly.type
_entity_poly.pdbx_seq_one_letter_code
_entity_poly.pdbx_strand_id
1 'polypeptide(L)'
;DYGADLIIGHHPHVVQGIETYKNKLIFYSLGNFVFDQYIIDEAQKGLAIEIVFENDKLNFKLHPFKSQKSQVVLMTDSEKDDFLQKITERSLF
;
A
#
# COMPACT_ATOMS: atom_id res chain seq x y z
N ASP A 1 -7.41 -1.65 18.89
CA ASP A 1 -7.88 -0.76 17.80
C ASP A 1 -8.55 0.52 18.32
N TYR A 2 -8.91 0.67 19.61
CA TYR A 2 -9.46 1.93 20.20
C TYR A 2 -10.63 2.56 19.42
N GLY A 3 -11.35 1.77 18.61
CA GLY A 3 -12.43 2.25 17.75
C GLY A 3 -12.00 2.81 16.39
N ALA A 4 -10.77 2.57 15.93
CA ALA A 4 -10.31 3.02 14.61
C ALA A 4 -11.06 2.34 13.46
N ASP A 5 -11.47 3.14 12.46
CA ASP A 5 -12.10 2.64 11.24
C ASP A 5 -11.09 2.13 10.19
N LEU A 6 -9.84 2.56 10.31
CA LEU A 6 -8.74 2.25 9.42
C LEU A 6 -7.40 2.42 10.16
N ILE A 7 -6.48 1.48 9.95
CA ILE A 7 -5.09 1.60 10.43
C ILE A 7 -4.16 1.65 9.20
N ILE A 8 -3.29 2.66 9.17
CA ILE A 8 -2.25 2.81 8.14
C ILE A 8 -0.90 2.85 8.84
N GLY A 9 -0.12 1.80 8.64
CA GLY A 9 1.26 1.67 9.10
C GLY A 9 2.27 2.06 8.04
N HIS A 10 3.48 2.33 8.52
CA HIS A 10 4.67 2.61 7.73
C HIS A 10 5.88 2.39 8.66
N HIS A 11 7.00 1.89 8.12
CA HIS A 11 8.34 1.80 8.76
C HIS A 11 9.26 0.80 8.03
N PRO A 12 8.79 -0.39 7.58
CA PRO A 12 9.65 -1.40 6.94
C PRO A 12 10.31 -0.97 5.63
N HIS A 13 10.06 0.25 5.14
CA HIS A 13 10.49 0.78 3.84
C HIS A 13 10.02 -0.02 2.61
N VAL A 14 9.18 -1.03 2.81
CA VAL A 14 8.59 -1.87 1.76
C VAL A 14 7.09 -2.03 2.01
N VAL A 15 6.33 -2.35 0.96
CA VAL A 15 4.89 -2.63 1.10
C VAL A 15 4.69 -3.97 1.80
N GLN A 16 3.77 -3.99 2.76
CA GLN A 16 3.36 -5.21 3.47
C GLN A 16 1.92 -5.58 3.16
N GLY A 17 1.50 -6.75 3.65
CA GLY A 17 0.14 -7.24 3.49
C GLY A 17 -0.91 -6.31 4.10
N ILE A 18 -2.15 -6.56 3.71
CA ILE A 18 -3.35 -5.91 4.21
C ILE A 18 -4.09 -6.92 5.09
N GLU A 19 -4.73 -6.46 6.16
CA GLU A 19 -5.56 -7.32 7.00
C GLU A 19 -6.96 -6.74 7.19
N THR A 20 -7.97 -7.61 7.14
CA THR A 20 -9.31 -7.33 7.65
C THR A 20 -9.39 -7.82 9.09
N TYR A 21 -9.24 -6.91 10.05
CA TYR A 21 -9.38 -7.19 11.47
C TYR A 21 -10.69 -6.61 12.00
N LYS A 22 -11.59 -7.45 12.51
CA LYS A 22 -12.92 -7.04 13.01
C LYS A 22 -13.69 -6.16 12.01
N ASN A 23 -13.69 -6.54 10.74
CA ASN A 23 -14.31 -5.80 9.63
C ASN A 23 -13.70 -4.39 9.39
N LYS A 24 -12.51 -4.10 9.92
CA LYS A 24 -11.75 -2.88 9.69
C LYS A 24 -10.45 -3.21 8.98
N LEU A 25 -9.98 -2.30 8.14
CA LEU A 25 -8.78 -2.50 7.34
C LEU A 25 -7.52 -2.07 8.09
N ILE A 26 -6.46 -2.85 7.92
CA ILE A 26 -5.11 -2.56 8.40
C ILE A 26 -4.16 -2.66 7.22
N PHE A 27 -3.49 -1.56 6.88
CA PHE A 27 -2.36 -1.55 5.96
C PHE A 27 -1.09 -1.56 6.80
N TYR A 28 -0.34 -2.67 6.84
CA TYR A 28 0.83 -2.76 7.74
C TYR A 28 1.99 -1.85 7.32
N SER A 29 2.19 -1.65 6.02
CA SER A 29 3.15 -0.70 5.47
C SER A 29 2.82 -0.36 4.03
N LEU A 30 2.82 0.94 3.70
CA LEU A 30 2.64 1.44 2.32
C LEU A 30 3.95 1.57 1.52
N GLY A 31 5.10 1.21 2.11
CA GLY A 31 6.40 1.46 1.50
C GLY A 31 6.72 2.96 1.41
N ASN A 32 7.81 3.30 0.73
CA ASN A 32 8.23 4.70 0.58
C ASN A 32 7.50 5.36 -0.59
N PHE A 33 7.09 6.61 -0.42
CA PHE A 33 6.63 7.43 -1.55
C PHE A 33 7.80 7.88 -2.43
N VAL A 34 8.85 8.40 -1.79
CA VAL A 34 10.15 8.73 -2.40
C VAL A 34 11.24 8.24 -1.45
N PHE A 35 12.32 7.68 -1.99
CA PHE A 35 13.45 7.18 -1.19
C PHE A 35 14.77 7.38 -1.93
N ASP A 36 15.83 7.70 -1.20
CA ASP A 36 17.15 8.05 -1.74
C ASP A 36 18.11 6.85 -1.90
N GLN A 37 17.75 5.69 -1.35
CA GLN A 37 18.51 4.45 -1.55
C GLN A 37 18.09 3.73 -2.84
N TYR A 38 18.57 4.24 -3.98
CA TYR A 38 18.20 3.75 -5.32
C TYR A 38 18.66 2.33 -5.64
N ILE A 39 19.55 1.74 -4.84
CA ILE A 39 20.08 0.39 -5.04
C ILE A 39 19.07 -0.68 -4.61
N ILE A 40 18.15 -0.35 -3.70
CA ILE A 40 17.18 -1.29 -3.14
C ILE A 40 15.85 -1.15 -3.89
N ASP A 41 15.61 -2.04 -4.87
CA ASP A 41 14.43 -1.99 -5.75
C ASP A 41 13.10 -2.02 -4.96
N GLU A 42 12.98 -2.91 -3.98
CA GLU A 42 11.76 -3.02 -3.15
C GLU A 42 11.48 -1.73 -2.35
N ALA A 43 12.51 -0.98 -1.97
CA ALA A 43 12.36 0.28 -1.25
C ALA A 43 11.92 1.45 -2.16
N GLN A 44 11.96 1.25 -3.48
CA GLN A 44 11.47 2.18 -4.48
C GLN A 44 10.02 1.88 -4.90
N LYS A 45 9.41 0.78 -4.43
CA LYS A 45 8.02 0.45 -4.70
C LYS A 45 7.15 0.87 -3.52
N GLY A 46 5.97 1.40 -3.82
CA GLY A 46 5.04 1.86 -2.81
C GLY A 46 3.59 1.72 -3.25
N LEU A 47 2.71 1.93 -2.28
CA LEU A 47 1.27 1.82 -2.45
C LEU A 47 0.62 3.11 -1.98
N ALA A 48 0.03 3.87 -2.90
CA ALA A 48 -0.83 4.98 -2.53
C ALA A 48 -2.25 4.44 -2.37
N ILE A 49 -2.94 4.90 -1.33
CA ILE A 49 -4.31 4.50 -1.06
C ILE A 49 -5.21 5.73 -1.16
N GLU A 50 -6.26 5.59 -1.94
CA GLU A 50 -7.36 6.54 -1.99
C GLU A 50 -8.47 5.98 -1.11
N ILE A 51 -8.97 6.79 -0.17
CA ILE A 51 -9.99 6.39 0.79
C ILE A 51 -11.17 7.33 0.63
N VAL A 52 -12.36 6.77 0.48
CA VAL A 52 -13.60 7.50 0.31
C VAL A 52 -14.58 7.09 1.41
N PHE A 53 -15.06 8.06 2.18
CA PHE A 53 -16.07 7.87 3.20
C PHE A 53 -17.43 8.35 2.69
N GLU A 54 -18.39 7.43 2.57
CA GLU A 54 -19.75 7.71 2.10
C GLU A 54 -20.78 6.95 2.94
N ASN A 55 -21.71 7.66 3.58
CA ASN A 55 -22.82 7.06 4.34
C ASN A 55 -22.38 5.91 5.29
N ASP A 56 -21.41 6.19 6.15
CA ASP A 56 -20.78 5.23 7.09
C ASP A 56 -20.06 4.03 6.44
N LYS A 57 -19.86 4.06 5.12
CA LYS A 57 -19.04 3.09 4.39
C LYS A 57 -17.69 3.69 4.04
N LEU A 58 -16.65 2.89 4.23
CA LEU A 58 -15.30 3.16 3.74
C LEU A 58 -15.09 2.34 2.47
N ASN A 59 -14.84 3.03 1.36
CA ASN A 59 -14.33 2.44 0.14
C ASN A 59 -12.87 2.83 -0.02
N PHE A 60 -12.08 1.98 -0.67
CA PHE A 60 -10.69 2.30 -0.96
C PHE A 60 -10.30 1.85 -2.36
N LYS A 61 -9.28 2.52 -2.91
CA LYS A 61 -8.64 2.17 -4.16
C LYS A 61 -7.12 2.16 -3.97
N LEU A 62 -6.49 1.15 -4.55
CA LEU A 62 -5.05 0.97 -4.51
C LEU A 62 -4.41 1.55 -5.77
N HIS A 63 -3.36 2.34 -5.57
CA HIS A 63 -2.56 2.95 -6.62
C HIS A 63 -1.09 2.52 -6.44
N PRO A 64 -0.69 1.35 -6.97
CA PRO A 64 0.70 0.93 -6.96
C PRO A 64 1.59 1.87 -7.78
N PHE A 65 2.73 2.23 -7.22
CA PHE A 65 3.69 3.11 -7.88
C PHE A 65 5.12 2.66 -7.62
N LYS A 66 6.02 3.16 -8.44
CA LYS A 66 7.47 3.07 -8.24
C LYS A 66 8.10 4.46 -8.32
N SER A 67 9.17 4.65 -7.55
CA SER A 67 10.03 5.83 -7.62
C SER A 67 11.20 5.52 -8.55
N GLN A 68 11.42 6.40 -9.53
CA GLN A 68 12.59 6.37 -10.41
C GLN A 68 13.33 7.68 -10.26
N LYS A 69 14.51 7.66 -9.61
CA LYS A 69 15.30 8.87 -9.31
C LYS A 69 14.45 9.96 -8.63
N SER A 70 13.70 9.57 -7.60
CA SER A 70 12.78 10.42 -6.86
C SER A 70 11.57 10.94 -7.64
N GLN A 71 11.30 10.41 -8.83
CA GLN A 71 10.07 10.65 -9.56
C GLN A 71 9.10 9.49 -9.36
N VAL A 72 7.95 9.76 -8.75
CA VAL A 72 6.88 8.77 -8.59
C VAL A 72 6.14 8.59 -9.91
N VAL A 73 6.05 7.35 -10.35
CA VAL A 73 5.27 6.95 -11.53
C VAL A 73 4.37 5.78 -11.15
N LEU A 74 3.12 5.82 -11.61
CA LEU A 74 2.21 4.69 -11.46
C LEU A 74 2.78 3.48 -12.20
N MET A 75 2.60 2.31 -11.62
CA MET A 75 2.97 1.05 -12.28
C MET A 75 2.09 0.85 -13.52
N THR A 76 2.66 0.23 -14.56
CA THR A 76 1.87 -0.25 -15.70
C THR A 76 0.94 -1.38 -15.27
N ASP A 77 -0.08 -1.72 -16.07
CA ASP A 77 -1.05 -2.77 -15.71
C ASP A 77 -0.35 -4.12 -15.43
N SER A 78 0.63 -4.51 -16.25
CA SER A 78 1.39 -5.75 -16.04
C SER A 78 2.22 -5.74 -14.75
N GLU A 79 2.82 -4.61 -14.38
CA GLU A 79 3.60 -4.50 -13.14
C GLU A 79 2.70 -4.46 -11.91
N LYS A 80 1.57 -3.75 -12.04
CA LYS A 80 0.54 -3.62 -11.01
C LYS A 80 0.00 -4.99 -10.61
N ASP A 81 -0.32 -5.86 -11.57
CA ASP A 81 -0.91 -7.16 -11.30
C ASP A 81 0.05 -8.07 -10.51
N ASP A 82 1.31 -8.18 -10.93
CA ASP A 82 2.35 -8.94 -10.20
C ASP A 82 2.58 -8.38 -8.80
N PHE A 83 2.62 -7.05 -8.67
CA PHE A 83 2.83 -6.38 -7.39
C PHE A 83 1.68 -6.60 -6.40
N LEU A 84 0.44 -6.45 -6.86
CA LEU A 84 -0.75 -6.66 -6.05
C LEU A 84 -0.94 -8.14 -5.68
N GLN A 85 -0.55 -9.06 -6.57
CA GLN A 85 -0.57 -10.49 -6.26
C GLN A 85 0.36 -10.80 -5.06
N LYS A 86 1.59 -10.29 -5.07
CA LYS A 86 2.56 -10.48 -3.96
C LYS A 86 2.06 -9.91 -2.63
N ILE A 87 1.33 -8.79 -2.66
CA ILE A 87 0.72 -8.21 -1.46
C ILE A 87 -0.43 -9.10 -0.97
N THR A 88 -1.27 -9.58 -1.90
CA THR A 88 -2.41 -10.45 -1.61
C THR A 88 -1.97 -11.75 -0.95
N GLU A 89 -0.88 -12.37 -1.40
CA GLU A 89 -0.30 -13.58 -0.81
C GLU A 89 0.15 -13.40 0.65
N ARG A 90 0.41 -12.16 1.07
CA ARG A 90 0.81 -11.78 2.45
C ARG A 90 -0.35 -11.19 3.26
N SER A 91 -1.52 -11.06 2.65
CA SER A 91 -2.69 -10.40 3.23
C SER A 91 -3.60 -11.41 3.94
N LEU A 92 -4.34 -10.92 4.93
CA LEU A 92 -5.27 -11.69 5.75
C LEU A 92 -6.67 -11.07 5.62
N PHE A 93 -7.45 -11.54 4.64
CA PHE A 93 -8.80 -11.04 4.37
C PHE A 93 -9.89 -11.86 5.04
#